data_AF-A0A1F7R836-F1
#
_entry.id   AF-A0A1F7R836-F1
#
_cell.length_a   1.000
_cell.length_b   1.000
_cell.length_c   1.000
_cell.angle_alpha   90.00
_cell.angle_beta   90.00
_cell.angle_gamma   90.00
#
_symmetry.space_group_name_H-M   'P 1'
#
loop_
_entity.id
_entity.type
_entity.pdbx_description
1 polymer ?
#
loop_
_entity_poly.entity_id
_entity_poly.type
_entity_poly.pdbx_seq_one_letter_code
_entity_poly.pdbx_strand_id
1 'polypeptide(L)'
;MSERKQLVHQVVDELRELKKSPPFEPTADIDMVWVISQPGTAKRASEDGIYKGISNDRKVIDYGIELIKEITALRLGKAPEEVTKEDIEASGPTLFYNGEDRNTRNSAYPQIEDLEELIDEPDFPVPRSKIVIDHIPELGTHTQVKGFFEYLQQRQLPEKVAVVSMIHHSRRVARYLEHYKDQLPEGVSLVNAPVAETHETVGITLREVRKIADYAEKGDLSRDPLEGF
;
A
#
# COMPACT_ATOMS: atom_id res chain seq x y z
N MET A 1 25.58 -21.71 -8.24
CA MET A 1 25.07 -20.32 -8.31
C MET A 1 24.91 -19.86 -6.87
N SER A 2 25.35 -18.66 -6.47
CA SER A 2 25.19 -18.23 -5.06
C SER A 2 23.70 -18.06 -4.71
N GLU A 3 23.33 -18.28 -3.45
CA GLU A 3 21.95 -18.07 -2.93
C GLU A 3 21.44 -16.66 -3.28
N ARG A 4 22.30 -15.64 -3.10
CA ARG A 4 22.00 -14.26 -3.51
C ARG A 4 21.60 -14.15 -4.98
N LYS A 5 22.35 -14.80 -5.87
CA LYS A 5 22.09 -14.72 -7.31
C LYS A 5 20.79 -15.43 -7.69
N GLN A 6 20.46 -16.53 -7.01
CA GLN A 6 19.17 -17.21 -7.17
C GLN A 6 18.02 -16.31 -6.73
N LEU A 7 18.12 -15.70 -5.53
CA LEU A 7 17.10 -14.77 -5.02
C LEU A 7 16.91 -13.57 -5.95
N VAL A 8 17.99 -12.96 -6.45
CA VAL A 8 17.90 -11.84 -7.39
C VAL A 8 17.17 -12.25 -8.68
N HIS A 9 17.48 -13.41 -9.25
CA HIS A 9 16.77 -13.89 -10.45
C HIS A 9 15.29 -14.13 -10.16
N GLN A 10 14.97 -14.79 -9.05
CA GLN A 10 13.60 -15.04 -8.61
C GLN A 10 12.80 -13.73 -8.49
N VAL A 11 13.31 -12.74 -7.76
CA VAL A 11 12.61 -11.45 -7.56
C VAL A 11 12.40 -10.71 -8.89
N VAL A 12 13.38 -10.77 -9.81
CA VAL A 12 13.24 -10.16 -11.14
C VAL A 12 12.13 -10.82 -11.94
N ASP A 13 12.03 -12.15 -11.91
CA ASP A 13 11.00 -12.89 -12.63
C ASP A 13 9.61 -12.65 -12.00
N GLU A 14 9.51 -12.67 -10.68
CA GLU A 14 8.28 -12.32 -9.94
C GLU A 14 7.75 -10.90 -10.27
N LEU A 15 8.65 -9.92 -10.44
CA LEU A 15 8.29 -8.55 -10.82
C LEU A 15 7.88 -8.46 -12.29
N ARG A 16 8.51 -9.24 -13.19
CA ARG A 16 8.12 -9.33 -14.60
C ARG A 16 6.75 -9.94 -14.75
N GLU A 17 6.45 -10.99 -14.00
CA GLU A 17 5.12 -11.62 -13.99
C GLU A 17 4.06 -10.67 -13.46
N LEU A 18 4.34 -9.96 -12.36
CA LEU A 18 3.42 -8.97 -11.81
C LEU A 18 3.11 -7.85 -12.83
N LYS A 19 4.12 -7.36 -13.56
CA LYS A 19 3.96 -6.34 -14.60
C LYS A 19 3.17 -6.81 -15.84
N LYS A 20 3.11 -8.13 -16.08
CA LYS A 20 2.37 -8.73 -17.19
C LYS A 20 0.97 -9.19 -16.79
N SER A 21 0.69 -9.25 -15.50
CA SER A 21 -0.60 -9.66 -14.97
C SER A 21 -1.66 -8.62 -15.31
N PRO A 22 -2.93 -9.02 -15.48
CA PRO A 22 -4.02 -8.05 -15.62
C PRO A 22 -4.05 -7.10 -14.40
N PRO A 23 -4.61 -5.90 -14.54
CA PRO A 23 -4.87 -5.03 -13.39
C PRO A 23 -5.64 -5.79 -12.30
N PHE A 24 -5.39 -5.43 -11.04
CA PHE A 24 -6.13 -5.99 -9.92
C PHE A 24 -7.63 -5.71 -10.11
N GLU A 25 -8.44 -6.77 -10.01
CA GLU A 25 -9.91 -6.69 -10.04
C GLU A 25 -10.43 -6.76 -8.60
N PRO A 26 -11.05 -5.68 -8.05
CA PRO A 26 -11.58 -5.71 -6.71
C PRO A 26 -12.81 -6.61 -6.60
N THR A 27 -13.07 -7.09 -5.40
CA THR A 27 -14.22 -7.91 -5.06
C THR A 27 -15.00 -7.30 -3.89
N ALA A 28 -16.31 -7.54 -3.82
CA ALA A 28 -17.20 -6.91 -2.83
C ALA A 28 -16.90 -7.32 -1.37
N ASP A 29 -16.24 -8.46 -1.16
CA ASP A 29 -15.84 -9.02 0.14
C ASP A 29 -14.59 -8.35 0.74
N ILE A 30 -13.96 -7.38 0.06
CA ILE A 30 -12.82 -6.64 0.63
C ILE A 30 -13.34 -5.66 1.68
N ASP A 31 -12.95 -5.84 2.94
CA ASP A 31 -13.40 -5.02 4.07
C ASP A 31 -12.50 -3.81 4.35
N MET A 32 -11.27 -3.88 3.89
CA MET A 32 -10.26 -2.84 4.12
C MET A 32 -9.36 -2.67 2.92
N VAL A 33 -9.05 -1.41 2.61
CA VAL A 33 -8.01 -1.03 1.66
C VAL A 33 -6.86 -0.44 2.47
N TRP A 34 -5.75 -1.17 2.56
CA TRP A 34 -4.54 -0.71 3.23
C TRP A 34 -3.60 -0.06 2.22
N VAL A 35 -3.45 1.26 2.31
CA VAL A 35 -2.50 2.03 1.52
C VAL A 35 -1.18 2.14 2.27
N ILE A 36 -0.15 1.47 1.75
CA ILE A 36 1.22 1.56 2.27
C ILE A 36 1.85 2.85 1.75
N SER A 37 2.14 3.78 2.65
CA SER A 37 2.79 5.04 2.27
C SER A 37 4.09 4.81 1.49
N GLN A 38 4.38 5.71 0.55
CA GLN A 38 5.51 5.62 -0.36
C GLN A 38 6.37 6.88 -0.29
N PRO A 39 7.69 6.79 -0.56
CA PRO A 39 8.54 7.98 -0.59
C PRO A 39 7.96 9.06 -1.50
N GLY A 40 7.81 10.27 -0.95
CA GLY A 40 7.16 11.38 -1.64
C GLY A 40 6.08 12.05 -0.79
N THR A 41 5.29 12.91 -1.44
CA THR A 41 4.21 13.68 -0.83
C THR A 41 2.86 13.33 -1.45
N ALA A 42 1.77 13.54 -0.70
CA ALA A 42 0.40 13.50 -1.22
C ALA A 42 0.02 14.78 -1.99
N LYS A 43 0.88 15.81 -1.96
CA LYS A 43 0.64 17.09 -2.66
C LYS A 43 0.79 16.94 -4.16
N ARG A 44 -0.12 17.58 -4.90
CA ARG A 44 -0.01 17.67 -6.37
C ARG A 44 1.22 18.50 -6.72
N ALA A 45 1.95 18.09 -7.75
CA ALA A 45 2.96 18.95 -8.34
C ALA A 45 2.29 20.26 -8.77
N SER A 46 2.87 21.39 -8.37
CA SER A 46 2.30 22.69 -8.66
C SER A 46 2.31 22.98 -10.16
N GLU A 47 1.24 23.60 -10.70
CA GLU A 47 1.11 23.90 -12.13
C GLU A 47 2.19 24.85 -12.67
N ASP A 48 2.80 25.64 -11.78
CA ASP A 48 3.94 26.53 -12.03
C ASP A 48 5.30 25.80 -12.09
N GLY A 49 5.32 24.47 -11.90
CA GLY A 49 6.50 23.62 -12.07
C GLY A 49 7.57 23.77 -10.99
N ILE A 50 7.26 24.46 -9.89
CA ILE A 50 8.20 24.70 -8.77
C ILE A 50 8.44 23.42 -7.96
N TYR A 51 7.43 22.52 -7.86
CA TYR A 51 7.60 21.22 -7.21
C TYR A 51 7.80 20.08 -8.22
N LYS A 52 9.06 19.67 -8.42
CA LYS A 52 9.45 18.48 -9.21
C LYS A 52 9.61 17.21 -8.35
N GLY A 53 8.87 17.10 -7.25
CA GLY A 53 9.06 16.03 -6.27
C GLY A 53 8.49 14.68 -6.71
N ILE A 54 8.84 13.64 -5.94
CA ILE A 54 8.30 12.29 -6.11
C ILE A 54 6.87 12.27 -5.54
N SER A 55 5.87 11.96 -6.36
CA SER A 55 4.45 11.90 -5.96
C SER A 55 3.94 10.47 -5.84
N ASN A 56 4.81 9.52 -5.53
CA ASN A 56 4.42 8.11 -5.41
C ASN A 56 3.39 7.90 -4.28
N ASP A 57 3.49 8.67 -3.20
CA ASP A 57 2.52 8.62 -2.11
C ASP A 57 1.12 9.03 -2.59
N ARG A 58 1.04 10.14 -3.32
CA ARG A 58 -0.21 10.55 -3.97
C ARG A 58 -0.80 9.47 -4.87
N LYS A 59 0.03 8.79 -5.68
CA LYS A 59 -0.43 7.73 -6.58
C LYS A 59 -1.07 6.55 -5.84
N VAL A 60 -0.49 6.12 -4.72
CA VAL A 60 -1.06 5.02 -3.93
C VAL A 60 -2.32 5.45 -3.17
N ILE A 61 -2.38 6.70 -2.71
CA ILE A 61 -3.59 7.26 -2.10
C ILE A 61 -4.73 7.34 -3.12
N ASP A 62 -4.48 7.94 -4.28
CA ASP A 62 -5.50 8.07 -5.34
C ASP A 62 -6.01 6.69 -5.77
N TYR A 63 -5.12 5.71 -5.97
CA TYR A 63 -5.53 4.34 -6.31
C TYR A 63 -6.33 3.67 -5.18
N GLY A 64 -5.92 3.85 -3.92
CA GLY A 64 -6.69 3.34 -2.77
C GLY A 64 -8.10 3.92 -2.69
N ILE A 65 -8.26 5.21 -3.00
CA ILE A 65 -9.56 5.88 -3.07
C ILE A 65 -10.42 5.31 -4.19
N GLU A 66 -9.86 5.09 -5.38
CA GLU A 66 -10.60 4.49 -6.50
C GLU A 66 -11.03 3.05 -6.18
N LEU A 67 -10.17 2.25 -5.53
CA LEU A 67 -10.56 0.93 -5.05
C LEU A 67 -11.73 0.98 -4.05
N ILE A 68 -11.74 1.95 -3.13
CA ILE A 68 -12.86 2.12 -2.19
C ILE A 68 -14.16 2.37 -2.96
N LYS A 69 -14.13 3.22 -3.99
CA LYS A 69 -15.31 3.47 -4.84
C LYS A 69 -15.73 2.21 -5.58
N GLU A 70 -14.80 1.51 -6.23
CA GLU A 70 -15.09 0.28 -6.98
C GLU A 70 -15.67 -0.81 -6.07
N ILE A 71 -15.10 -1.05 -4.89
CA ILE A 71 -15.63 -2.02 -3.92
C ILE A 71 -17.01 -1.60 -3.43
N THR A 72 -17.22 -0.31 -3.14
CA THR A 72 -18.54 0.21 -2.74
C THR A 72 -19.57 0.03 -3.85
N ALA A 73 -19.19 0.31 -5.10
CA ALA A 73 -20.02 0.13 -6.28
C ALA A 73 -20.45 -1.33 -6.45
N LEU A 74 -19.51 -2.27 -6.29
CA LEU A 74 -19.76 -3.71 -6.33
C LEU A 74 -20.73 -4.16 -5.24
N ARG A 75 -20.57 -3.65 -4.01
CA ARG A 75 -21.49 -3.94 -2.88
C ARG A 75 -22.91 -3.45 -3.14
N LEU A 76 -23.05 -2.32 -3.84
CA LEU A 76 -24.34 -1.67 -4.10
C LEU A 76 -24.95 -2.02 -5.46
N GLY A 77 -24.22 -2.70 -6.34
CA GLY A 77 -24.65 -2.96 -7.71
C GLY A 77 -24.79 -1.69 -8.57
N LYS A 78 -23.93 -0.70 -8.36
CA LYS A 78 -23.90 0.59 -9.09
C LYS A 78 -22.64 0.73 -9.94
N ALA A 79 -22.57 1.74 -10.81
CA ALA A 79 -21.33 2.11 -11.46
C ALA A 79 -20.41 2.91 -10.51
N PRO A 80 -19.07 2.77 -10.57
CA PRO A 80 -18.13 3.49 -9.69
C PRO A 80 -18.30 5.01 -9.71
N GLU A 81 -18.63 5.60 -10.86
CA GLU A 81 -18.87 7.03 -11.05
C GLU A 81 -20.14 7.54 -10.37
N GLU A 82 -21.07 6.65 -9.99
CA GLU A 82 -22.32 7.00 -9.29
C GLU A 82 -22.19 6.90 -7.76
N VAL A 83 -21.06 6.38 -7.26
CA VAL A 83 -20.82 6.21 -5.83
C VAL A 83 -20.66 7.55 -5.14
N THR A 84 -21.49 7.81 -4.14
CA THR A 84 -21.40 9.02 -3.32
C THR A 84 -20.59 8.79 -2.03
N LYS A 85 -20.30 9.87 -1.31
CA LYS A 85 -19.65 9.81 0.01
C LYS A 85 -20.52 9.07 1.03
N GLU A 86 -21.83 9.21 0.95
CA GLU A 86 -22.80 8.53 1.80
C GLU A 86 -22.87 7.02 1.50
N ASP A 87 -22.73 6.64 0.23
CA ASP A 87 -22.62 5.23 -0.16
C ASP A 87 -21.37 4.58 0.47
N ILE A 88 -20.22 5.28 0.43
CA ILE A 88 -18.97 4.82 1.06
C ILE A 88 -19.13 4.76 2.59
N GLU A 89 -19.78 5.75 3.20
CA GLU A 89 -20.05 5.73 4.65
C GLU A 89 -20.87 4.49 5.06
N ALA A 90 -21.92 4.19 4.31
CA ALA A 90 -22.82 3.08 4.64
C ALA A 90 -22.21 1.71 4.32
N SER A 91 -21.55 1.57 3.17
CA SER A 91 -21.21 0.28 2.58
C SER A 91 -19.76 0.13 2.16
N GLY A 92 -18.96 1.21 2.15
CA GLY A 92 -17.58 1.17 1.72
C GLY A 92 -16.64 0.49 2.74
N PRO A 93 -15.51 -0.07 2.25
CA PRO A 93 -14.45 -0.59 3.11
C PRO A 93 -13.75 0.54 3.87
N THR A 94 -13.01 0.16 4.92
CA THR A 94 -12.15 1.08 5.65
C THR A 94 -10.88 1.38 4.85
N LEU A 95 -10.52 2.66 4.73
CA LEU A 95 -9.19 3.07 4.29
C LEU A 95 -8.24 3.03 5.49
N PHE A 96 -7.25 2.15 5.46
CA PHE A 96 -6.16 2.18 6.42
C PHE A 96 -4.92 2.78 5.76
N TYR A 97 -4.35 3.81 6.36
CA TYR A 97 -3.11 4.42 5.90
C TYR A 97 -2.12 4.49 7.05
N ASN A 98 -0.88 4.07 6.81
CA ASN A 98 0.18 4.29 7.77
C ASN A 98 1.46 4.79 7.12
N GLY A 99 2.01 5.84 7.71
CA GLY A 99 3.11 6.60 7.12
C GLY A 99 3.89 7.44 8.11
N GLU A 100 4.84 8.18 7.55
CA GLU A 100 5.74 9.06 8.27
C GLU A 100 5.01 10.33 8.72
N ASP A 101 5.29 10.78 9.94
CA ASP A 101 4.92 12.10 10.46
C ASP A 101 6.16 12.93 10.78
N ARG A 102 5.96 14.14 11.31
CA ARG A 102 7.06 15.02 11.76
C ARG A 102 7.90 14.46 12.91
N ASN A 103 7.38 13.49 13.65
CA ASN A 103 8.07 12.88 14.79
C ASN A 103 8.83 11.61 14.39
N THR A 104 8.57 11.09 13.18
CA THR A 104 9.20 9.89 12.66
C THR A 104 10.70 10.11 12.50
N ARG A 105 11.49 9.18 13.04
CA ARG A 105 12.95 9.31 13.01
C ARG A 105 13.47 9.31 11.58
N ASN A 106 14.20 10.37 11.21
CA ASN A 106 14.71 10.62 9.85
C ASN A 106 13.63 10.87 8.78
N SER A 107 12.43 11.33 9.18
CA SER A 107 11.36 11.70 8.26
C SER A 107 11.85 12.63 7.16
N ALA A 108 11.58 12.26 5.90
CA ALA A 108 11.85 13.09 4.74
C ALA A 108 10.59 13.82 4.27
N TYR A 109 9.42 13.25 4.56
CA TYR A 109 8.12 13.74 4.12
C TYR A 109 7.09 13.58 5.26
N PRO A 110 6.36 14.63 5.64
CA PRO A 110 5.29 14.56 6.63
C PRO A 110 4.02 13.98 5.98
N GLN A 111 4.08 12.71 5.61
CA GLN A 111 3.06 12.00 4.83
C GLN A 111 1.70 11.99 5.51
N ILE A 112 1.68 11.80 6.83
CA ILE A 112 0.43 11.83 7.61
C ILE A 112 -0.18 13.22 7.55
N GLU A 113 0.59 14.28 7.77
CA GLU A 113 0.07 15.64 7.68
C GLU A 113 -0.40 15.98 6.25
N ASP A 114 0.31 15.52 5.22
CA ASP A 114 -0.12 15.70 3.83
C ASP A 114 -1.43 14.95 3.53
N LEU A 115 -1.67 13.77 4.12
CA LEU A 115 -2.94 13.04 4.01
C LEU A 115 -4.06 13.74 4.78
N GLU A 116 -3.79 14.22 6.00
CA GLU A 116 -4.77 14.98 6.80
C GLU A 116 -5.23 16.24 6.05
N GLU A 117 -4.29 17.00 5.47
CA GLU A 117 -4.61 18.15 4.62
C GLU A 117 -5.51 17.76 3.42
N LEU A 118 -5.25 16.61 2.81
CA LEU A 118 -6.05 16.10 1.68
C LEU A 118 -7.46 15.67 2.11
N ILE A 119 -7.61 15.06 3.29
CA ILE A 119 -8.90 14.62 3.83
C ILE A 119 -9.81 15.81 4.16
N ASP A 120 -9.21 16.92 4.59
CA ASP A 120 -9.92 18.17 4.90
C ASP A 120 -10.40 18.93 3.65
N GLU A 121 -10.01 18.50 2.44
CA GLU A 121 -10.53 19.08 1.19
C GLU A 121 -12.06 18.79 1.05
N PRO A 122 -12.88 19.78 0.65
CA PRO A 122 -14.35 19.62 0.57
C PRO A 122 -14.80 18.44 -0.30
N ASP A 123 -14.07 18.18 -1.37
CA ASP A 123 -14.39 17.15 -2.36
C ASP A 123 -13.68 15.81 -2.10
N PHE A 124 -13.05 15.66 -0.93
CA PHE A 124 -12.42 14.39 -0.58
C PHE A 124 -13.49 13.28 -0.46
N PRO A 125 -13.40 12.21 -1.27
CA PRO A 125 -14.51 11.30 -1.50
C PRO A 125 -14.75 10.31 -0.37
N VAL A 126 -13.74 10.00 0.43
CA VAL A 126 -13.86 9.04 1.54
C VAL A 126 -14.22 9.80 2.83
N PRO A 127 -15.31 9.43 3.52
CA PRO A 127 -15.68 10.06 4.78
C PRO A 127 -14.69 9.73 5.90
N ARG A 128 -14.44 10.68 6.81
CA ARG A 128 -13.43 10.53 7.88
C ARG A 128 -13.65 9.31 8.77
N SER A 129 -14.90 8.94 9.02
CA SER A 129 -15.30 7.74 9.78
C SER A 129 -14.87 6.43 9.13
N LYS A 130 -14.54 6.43 7.84
CA LYS A 130 -13.99 5.28 7.11
C LYS A 130 -12.46 5.31 6.99
N ILE A 131 -11.78 6.26 7.62
CA ILE A 131 -10.34 6.43 7.50
C ILE A 131 -9.69 6.15 8.84
N VAL A 132 -8.69 5.27 8.82
CA VAL A 132 -7.80 4.99 9.93
C VAL A 132 -6.40 5.41 9.53
N ILE A 133 -5.80 6.30 10.32
CA ILE A 133 -4.43 6.76 10.14
C ILE A 133 -3.61 6.22 11.31
N ASP A 134 -2.51 5.56 10.99
CA ASP A 134 -1.56 5.03 11.96
C ASP A 134 -0.15 5.59 11.71
N HIS A 135 0.57 5.85 12.80
CA HIS A 135 1.85 6.56 12.79
C HIS A 135 3.01 5.59 12.91
N ILE A 136 3.98 5.64 11.99
CA ILE A 136 5.16 4.78 12.10
C ILE A 136 6.29 5.48 12.87
N PRO A 137 6.85 4.87 13.92
CA PRO A 137 7.92 5.51 14.71
C PRO A 137 9.25 5.64 13.95
N GLU A 138 9.50 4.75 12.99
CA GLU A 138 10.74 4.66 12.23
C GLU A 138 10.49 4.33 10.75
N LEU A 139 11.35 4.87 9.88
CA LEU A 139 11.27 4.65 8.44
C LEU A 139 11.28 3.17 8.06
N GLY A 140 10.32 2.79 7.22
CA GLY A 140 10.42 1.61 6.37
C GLY A 140 9.24 0.66 6.47
N THR A 141 9.11 -0.15 5.42
CA THR A 141 8.03 -1.11 5.22
C THR A 141 7.87 -2.10 6.37
N HIS A 142 8.95 -2.47 7.05
CA HIS A 142 8.89 -3.36 8.21
C HIS A 142 8.06 -2.76 9.36
N THR A 143 8.24 -1.46 9.65
CA THR A 143 7.48 -0.73 10.66
C THR A 143 6.01 -0.64 10.27
N GLN A 144 5.73 -0.36 9.00
CA GLN A 144 4.36 -0.29 8.48
C GLN A 144 3.64 -1.63 8.62
N VAL A 145 4.30 -2.74 8.29
CA VAL A 145 3.71 -4.09 8.40
C VAL A 145 3.47 -4.46 9.86
N LYS A 146 4.44 -4.22 10.76
CA LYS A 146 4.26 -4.48 12.19
C LYS A 146 3.12 -3.67 12.79
N GLY A 147 3.12 -2.35 12.57
CA GLY A 147 2.07 -1.46 13.07
C GLY A 147 0.68 -1.87 12.57
N PHE A 148 0.58 -2.29 11.30
CA PHE A 148 -0.68 -2.81 10.76
C PHE A 148 -1.13 -4.10 11.47
N PHE A 149 -0.23 -5.08 11.67
CA PHE A 149 -0.59 -6.32 12.36
C PHE A 149 -0.93 -6.10 13.83
N GLU A 150 -0.22 -5.21 14.52
CA GLU A 150 -0.56 -4.77 15.88
C GLU A 150 -1.94 -4.11 15.94
N TYR A 151 -2.28 -3.27 14.94
CA TYR A 151 -3.60 -2.67 14.81
C TYR A 151 -4.69 -3.73 14.65
N LEU A 152 -4.48 -4.72 13.77
CA LEU A 152 -5.45 -5.80 13.55
C LEU A 152 -5.73 -6.57 14.84
N GLN A 153 -4.70 -6.92 15.62
CA GLN A 153 -4.86 -7.66 16.88
C GLN A 153 -5.73 -6.96 17.93
N GLN A 154 -5.87 -5.63 17.85
CA GLN A 154 -6.58 -4.82 18.84
C GLN A 154 -8.04 -4.49 18.44
N ARG A 155 -8.48 -4.90 17.25
CA ARG A 155 -9.74 -4.43 16.64
C ARG A 155 -10.59 -5.57 16.12
N GLN A 156 -11.81 -5.24 15.70
CA GLN A 156 -12.62 -6.15 14.89
C GLN A 156 -11.89 -6.38 13.57
N LEU A 157 -11.61 -7.65 13.28
CA LEU A 157 -10.76 -8.04 12.16
C LEU A 157 -11.52 -7.90 10.83
N PRO A 158 -10.93 -7.26 9.80
CA PRO A 158 -11.41 -7.42 8.43
C PRO A 158 -11.15 -8.87 7.99
N GLU A 159 -12.06 -9.48 7.22
CA GLU A 159 -11.82 -10.82 6.67
C GLU A 159 -10.83 -10.75 5.49
N LYS A 160 -10.89 -9.66 4.72
CA LYS A 160 -10.05 -9.45 3.53
C LYS A 160 -9.56 -8.02 3.39
N VAL A 161 -8.26 -7.89 3.15
CA VAL A 161 -7.55 -6.62 3.01
C VAL A 161 -6.90 -6.53 1.63
N ALA A 162 -7.23 -5.49 0.86
CA ALA A 162 -6.48 -5.13 -0.32
C ALA A 162 -5.27 -4.27 0.07
N VAL A 163 -4.07 -4.73 -0.25
CA VAL A 163 -2.81 -4.07 0.09
C VAL A 163 -2.30 -3.29 -1.12
N VAL A 164 -2.37 -1.97 -1.01
CA VAL A 164 -1.99 -1.03 -2.05
C VAL A 164 -0.54 -0.59 -1.88
N SER A 165 0.26 -0.81 -2.91
CA SER A 165 1.63 -0.35 -3.00
C SER A 165 2.04 -0.15 -4.46
N MET A 166 3.13 0.58 -4.71
CA MET A 166 3.68 0.63 -6.07
C MET A 166 4.14 -0.75 -6.53
N ILE A 167 3.91 -1.09 -7.80
CA ILE A 167 4.22 -2.43 -8.34
C ILE A 167 5.68 -2.89 -8.11
N HIS A 168 6.66 -1.98 -8.18
CA HIS A 168 8.06 -2.30 -7.93
C HIS A 168 8.37 -2.57 -6.45
N HIS A 169 7.52 -2.07 -5.55
CA HIS A 169 7.66 -2.22 -4.10
C HIS A 169 6.91 -3.45 -3.57
N SER A 170 5.84 -3.86 -4.25
CA SER A 170 4.95 -4.96 -3.86
C SER A 170 5.68 -6.26 -3.47
N ARG A 171 6.74 -6.66 -4.20
CA ARG A 171 7.50 -7.89 -3.85
C ARG A 171 8.33 -7.79 -2.56
N ARG A 172 8.69 -6.58 -2.14
CA ARG A 172 9.31 -6.36 -0.82
C ARG A 172 8.24 -6.36 0.28
N VAL A 173 7.06 -5.80 0.01
CA VAL A 173 5.90 -5.89 0.91
C VAL A 173 5.54 -7.34 1.17
N ALA A 174 5.32 -8.15 0.12
CA ALA A 174 4.95 -9.57 0.22
C ALA A 174 5.89 -10.37 1.13
N ARG A 175 7.19 -10.08 1.07
CA ARG A 175 8.21 -10.75 1.90
C ARG A 175 8.24 -10.25 3.34
N TYR A 176 7.87 -9.00 3.61
CA TYR A 176 7.68 -8.54 4.98
C TYR A 176 6.41 -9.11 5.59
N LEU A 177 5.33 -9.24 4.80
CA LEU A 177 4.12 -9.93 5.25
C LEU A 177 4.43 -11.39 5.63
N GLU A 178 5.17 -12.11 4.80
CA GLU A 178 5.64 -13.47 5.12
C GLU A 178 6.53 -13.50 6.37
N HIS A 179 7.47 -12.56 6.47
CA HIS A 179 8.40 -12.49 7.61
C HIS A 179 7.68 -12.26 8.94
N TYR A 180 6.55 -11.55 8.94
CA TYR A 180 5.74 -11.28 10.12
C TYR A 180 4.44 -12.08 10.18
N LYS A 181 4.27 -13.13 9.36
CA LYS A 181 3.00 -13.85 9.20
C LYS A 181 2.43 -14.41 10.50
N ASP A 182 3.29 -14.79 11.45
CA ASP A 182 2.89 -15.33 12.75
C ASP A 182 2.15 -14.29 13.62
N GLN A 183 2.19 -13.01 13.24
CA GLN A 183 1.46 -11.91 13.88
C GLN A 183 0.14 -11.59 13.16
N LEU A 184 -0.07 -12.10 11.94
CA LEU A 184 -1.32 -11.91 11.20
C LEU A 184 -2.44 -12.70 11.90
N PRO A 185 -3.53 -12.05 12.33
CA PRO A 185 -4.63 -12.74 12.99
C PRO A 185 -5.27 -13.80 12.08
N GLU A 186 -5.68 -14.92 12.67
CA GLU A 186 -6.38 -15.98 11.93
C GLU A 186 -7.65 -15.44 11.26
N GLY A 187 -7.93 -15.90 10.04
CA GLY A 187 -9.10 -15.50 9.26
C GLY A 187 -8.92 -14.21 8.44
N VAL A 188 -7.81 -13.47 8.61
CA VAL A 188 -7.49 -12.32 7.78
C VAL A 188 -6.75 -12.77 6.52
N SER A 189 -7.28 -12.42 5.35
CA SER A 189 -6.63 -12.64 4.06
C SER A 189 -6.09 -11.31 3.49
N LEU A 190 -4.91 -11.36 2.87
CA LEU A 190 -4.26 -10.21 2.26
C LEU A 190 -4.15 -10.45 0.76
N VAL A 191 -4.62 -9.50 -0.05
CA VAL A 191 -4.51 -9.54 -1.51
C VAL A 191 -3.72 -8.35 -2.02
N ASN A 192 -2.85 -8.57 -3.00
CA ASN A 192 -2.03 -7.53 -3.58
C ASN A 192 -2.80 -6.69 -4.59
N ALA A 193 -2.88 -5.38 -4.36
CA ALA A 193 -3.49 -4.41 -5.27
C ALA A 193 -2.43 -3.39 -5.74
N PRO A 194 -1.52 -3.80 -6.64
CA PRO A 194 -0.37 -2.98 -7.02
C PRO A 194 -0.77 -1.82 -7.94
N VAL A 195 -0.28 -0.61 -7.62
CA VAL A 195 -0.37 0.53 -8.53
C VAL A 195 0.55 0.32 -9.71
N ALA A 196 -0.03 0.31 -10.92
CA ALA A 196 0.71 0.16 -12.16
C ALA A 196 1.76 1.26 -12.34
N GLU A 197 2.92 0.88 -12.90
CA GLU A 197 3.97 1.84 -13.20
C GLU A 197 3.63 2.59 -14.49
N THR A 198 3.45 3.91 -14.43
CA THR A 198 3.18 4.73 -15.63
C THR A 198 4.43 4.96 -16.49
N HIS A 199 5.63 4.81 -15.91
CA HIS A 199 6.93 4.96 -16.58
C HIS A 199 7.93 3.94 -16.05
N GLU A 200 8.50 3.10 -16.91
CA GLU A 200 9.49 2.11 -16.49
C GLU A 200 10.77 2.78 -15.99
N THR A 201 10.99 2.77 -14.68
CA THR A 201 12.27 3.17 -14.11
C THR A 201 13.04 1.93 -13.70
N VAL A 202 13.79 1.36 -14.64
CA VAL A 202 14.70 0.22 -14.42
C VAL A 202 15.55 0.43 -13.14
N GLY A 203 15.99 1.66 -12.89
CA GLY A 203 16.74 2.03 -11.69
C GLY A 203 15.98 1.82 -10.36
N ILE A 204 14.68 2.08 -10.30
CA ILE A 204 13.87 1.84 -9.09
C ILE A 204 13.68 0.34 -8.89
N THR A 205 13.36 -0.39 -9.96
CA THR A 205 13.23 -1.85 -9.92
C THR A 205 14.51 -2.49 -9.39
N LEU A 206 15.68 -2.14 -9.95
CA LEU A 206 16.98 -2.66 -9.50
C LEU A 206 17.28 -2.31 -8.04
N ARG A 207 16.88 -1.12 -7.58
CA ARG A 207 17.05 -0.73 -6.17
C ARG A 207 16.20 -1.60 -5.25
N GLU A 208 14.96 -1.89 -5.60
CA GLU A 208 14.09 -2.76 -4.80
C GLU A 208 14.61 -4.21 -4.78
N VAL A 209 15.05 -4.75 -5.92
CA VAL A 209 15.69 -6.09 -5.97
C VAL A 209 16.93 -6.14 -5.06
N ARG A 210 17.79 -5.11 -5.11
CA ARG A 210 18.97 -5.04 -4.24
C ARG A 210 18.59 -5.00 -2.77
N LYS A 211 17.61 -4.17 -2.39
CA LYS A 211 17.12 -4.10 -1.01
C LYS A 211 16.60 -5.45 -0.53
N ILE A 212 15.79 -6.14 -1.34
CA ILE A 212 15.28 -7.47 -0.99
C ILE A 212 16.43 -8.44 -0.71
N ALA A 213 17.42 -8.50 -1.60
CA ALA A 213 18.58 -9.37 -1.41
C ALA A 213 19.38 -8.99 -0.15
N ASP A 214 19.65 -7.70 0.06
CA ASP A 214 20.44 -7.20 1.19
C ASP A 214 19.73 -7.43 2.53
N TYR A 215 18.40 -7.29 2.60
CA TYR A 215 17.62 -7.53 3.82
C TYR A 215 17.41 -9.02 4.10
N ALA A 216 17.19 -9.83 3.06
CA ALA A 216 17.04 -11.27 3.22
C ALA A 216 18.34 -11.95 3.69
N GLU A 217 19.51 -11.46 3.25
CA GLU A 217 20.81 -11.96 3.74
C GLU A 217 21.06 -11.64 5.22
N LYS A 218 20.49 -10.53 5.72
CA LYS A 218 20.59 -10.13 7.12
C LYS A 218 19.58 -10.85 8.01
N GLY A 219 18.59 -11.53 7.42
CA GLY A 219 17.47 -12.11 8.15
C GLY A 219 16.37 -11.11 8.51
N ASP A 220 16.44 -9.86 8.00
CA ASP A 220 15.46 -8.80 8.27
C ASP A 220 14.21 -8.92 7.38
N LEU A 221 14.22 -9.84 6.41
CA LEU A 221 13.19 -10.05 5.40
C LEU A 221 13.12 -11.52 5.00
N SER A 222 11.92 -12.05 4.75
CA SER A 222 11.78 -13.39 4.20
C SER A 222 12.40 -13.50 2.80
N ARG A 223 12.95 -14.67 2.47
CA ARG A 223 13.41 -14.97 1.11
C ARG A 223 12.23 -15.23 0.17
N ASP A 224 11.17 -15.83 0.70
CA ASP A 224 9.96 -16.16 -0.03
C ASP A 224 8.86 -15.12 0.23
N PRO A 225 8.04 -14.78 -0.78
CA PRO A 225 6.88 -13.93 -0.60
C PRO A 225 5.76 -14.68 0.13
N LEU A 226 4.82 -13.94 0.72
CA LEU A 226 3.60 -14.52 1.31
C LEU A 226 2.83 -15.29 0.23
N GLU A 227 2.42 -16.53 0.55
CA GLU A 227 1.65 -17.35 -0.38
C GLU A 227 0.26 -16.75 -0.63
N GLY A 228 -0.17 -16.72 -1.89
CA GLY A 228 -1.47 -16.16 -2.28
C GLY A 228 -1.52 -14.64 -2.37
N PHE A 229 -0.38 -13.95 -2.19
CA PHE A 229 -0.24 -12.49 -2.33
C PHE A 229 0.18 -12.03 -3.73
#